data_AF-A0A0A3I1A8-F1
#
_entry.id   AF-A0A0A3I1A8-F1
#
_cell.length_a   1.000
_cell.length_b   1.000
_cell.length_c   1.000
_cell.angle_alpha   90.00
_cell.angle_beta   90.00
_cell.angle_gamma   90.00
#
_symmetry.space_group_name_H-M   'P 1'
#
loop_
_entity.id
_entity.type
_entity.pdbx_description
1 polymer ?
#
loop_
_entity_poly.entity_id
_entity_poly.type
_entity_poly.pdbx_seq_one_letter_code
_entity_poly.pdbx_strand_id
1 'polypeptide(L)'
;MDFLTGSTHLHITTWVVALILFFVAAFASKSKGIHMVLRLFYILVIITGGALFIEAMDYGQGMQYGIKFLLGIIVIGMMEMVLVRQAKNKPTTIFWVIFAISLFAVLFMGFKLQMGINFLA
;
A
#
# COMPACT_ATOMS: atom_id res chain seq x y z
N MET A 1 12.14 19.47 7.27
CA MET A 1 12.01 18.39 6.27
C MET A 1 12.47 17.04 6.79
N ASP A 2 13.19 16.98 7.92
CA ASP A 2 13.71 15.74 8.53
C ASP A 2 12.63 14.69 8.92
N PHE A 3 11.46 15.16 9.37
CA PHE A 3 10.27 14.33 9.62
C PHE A 3 9.76 13.58 8.36
N LEU A 4 9.96 14.16 7.18
CA LEU A 4 9.57 13.56 5.91
C LEU A 4 10.69 12.73 5.29
N THR A 5 11.97 12.96 5.61
CA THR A 5 13.13 12.20 5.09
C THR A 5 13.56 11.01 5.98
N GLY A 6 12.97 10.84 7.17
CA GLY A 6 12.73 9.50 7.76
C GLY A 6 11.68 8.66 6.98
N SER A 7 11.43 9.04 5.73
CA SER A 7 10.34 8.73 4.80
C SER A 7 10.00 7.25 4.71
N THR A 8 11.00 6.38 4.70
CA THR A 8 10.77 4.95 4.50
C THR A 8 10.10 4.32 5.72
N HIS A 9 10.49 4.68 6.94
CA HIS A 9 9.89 4.15 8.17
C HIS A 9 8.44 4.58 8.33
N LEU A 10 8.14 5.85 8.00
CA LEU A 10 6.77 6.37 8.06
C LEU A 10 5.89 5.69 7.01
N HIS A 11 6.37 5.52 5.77
CA HIS A 11 5.64 4.79 4.73
C HIS A 11 5.40 3.32 5.09
N ILE A 12 6.41 2.63 5.66
CA ILE A 12 6.24 1.25 6.11
C ILE A 12 5.20 1.17 7.24
N THR A 13 5.25 2.10 8.20
CA THR A 13 4.30 2.14 9.31
C THR A 13 2.87 2.36 8.83
N THR A 14 2.64 3.29 7.91
CA THR A 14 1.30 3.54 7.36
C THR A 14 0.77 2.34 6.58
N TRP A 15 1.63 1.62 5.86
CA TRP A 15 1.28 0.35 5.21
C TRP A 15 0.86 -0.74 6.20
N VAL A 16 1.66 -0.96 7.25
CA VAL A 16 1.37 -1.98 8.28
C VAL A 16 0.04 -1.68 8.95
N VAL A 17 -0.20 -0.43 9.35
CA VAL A 17 -1.47 -0.04 9.98
C VAL A 17 -2.64 -0.18 9.00
N ALA A 18 -2.48 0.22 7.74
CA ALA A 18 -3.52 0.05 6.71
C ALA A 18 -3.90 -1.43 6.52
N LEU A 19 -2.91 -2.33 6.45
CA LEU A 19 -3.16 -3.76 6.30
C LEU A 19 -3.88 -4.34 7.53
N ILE A 20 -3.46 -3.98 8.74
CA ILE A 20 -4.12 -4.42 9.98
C ILE A 20 -5.59 -3.96 9.98
N LEU A 21 -5.83 -2.67 9.70
CA LEU A 21 -7.18 -2.11 9.65
C LEU A 21 -8.04 -2.78 8.57
N PHE A 22 -7.45 -3.10 7.41
CA PHE A 22 -8.13 -3.84 6.35
C PHE A 22 -8.56 -5.25 6.79
N PHE A 23 -7.66 -6.01 7.41
CA PHE A 23 -7.99 -7.35 7.91
C PHE A 23 -9.06 -7.31 9.02
N VAL A 24 -8.96 -6.35 9.94
CA VAL A 24 -9.97 -6.14 10.98
C VAL A 24 -11.32 -5.78 10.34
N ALA A 25 -11.35 -4.88 9.37
CA ALA A 25 -12.57 -4.49 8.66
C ALA A 25 -13.20 -5.65 7.88
N ALA A 26 -12.37 -6.51 7.28
CA ALA A 26 -12.82 -7.61 6.43
C ALA A 26 -13.32 -8.82 7.20
N PHE A 27 -12.69 -9.16 8.34
CA PHE A 27 -12.96 -10.42 9.05
C PHE A 27 -13.56 -10.24 10.45
N ALA A 28 -13.18 -9.19 11.19
CA ALA A 28 -13.53 -9.06 12.60
C ALA A 28 -14.69 -8.10 12.84
N SER A 29 -14.74 -6.95 12.15
CA SER A 29 -15.72 -5.91 12.41
C SER A 29 -16.06 -5.12 11.17
N LYS A 30 -17.32 -5.22 10.72
CA LYS A 30 -17.88 -4.40 9.63
C LYS A 30 -18.25 -2.98 10.07
N SER A 31 -17.60 -2.48 11.13
CA SER A 31 -17.86 -1.14 11.67
C SER A 31 -17.50 -0.06 10.65
N LYS A 32 -18.43 0.90 10.46
CA LYS A 32 -18.21 2.07 9.59
C LYS A 32 -16.99 2.89 10.04
N GLY A 33 -16.69 2.93 11.34
CA GLY A 33 -15.56 3.67 11.88
C GLY A 33 -14.21 3.13 11.38
N ILE A 34 -14.04 1.80 11.38
CA ILE A 34 -12.81 1.16 10.92
C ILE A 34 -12.61 1.40 9.42
N HIS A 35 -13.69 1.31 8.63
CA HIS A 35 -13.69 1.68 7.22
C HIS A 35 -13.25 3.13 6.98
N MET A 36 -13.75 4.08 7.76
CA MET A 36 -13.41 5.49 7.60
C MET A 36 -11.94 5.76 7.95
N VAL A 37 -11.44 5.14 9.02
CA VAL A 37 -10.03 5.26 9.41
C VAL A 37 -9.12 4.62 8.37
N LEU A 38 -9.49 3.45 7.84
CA LEU A 38 -8.75 2.79 6.78
C LEU A 38 -8.58 3.68 5.53
N ARG A 39 -9.63 4.41 5.13
CA ARG A 39 -9.56 5.38 4.04
C ARG A 39 -8.60 6.55 4.32
N LEU A 40 -8.52 7.02 5.56
CA LEU A 40 -7.51 8.01 5.97
C LEU A 40 -6.08 7.44 5.78
N PHE A 41 -5.86 6.19 6.18
CA PHE A 41 -4.57 5.54 5.99
C PHE A 41 -4.21 5.32 4.52
N TYR A 42 -5.18 5.07 3.64
CA TYR A 42 -4.91 5.01 2.19
C TYR A 42 -4.33 6.32 1.65
N ILE A 43 -4.87 7.46 2.09
CA ILE A 43 -4.37 8.78 1.68
C ILE A 43 -2.94 8.97 2.20
N LEU A 44 -2.67 8.60 3.45
CA LEU A 44 -1.32 8.67 4.02
C LEU A 44 -0.32 7.79 3.24
N VAL A 45 -0.71 6.57 2.87
CA VAL A 45 0.12 5.66 2.06
C VAL A 45 0.42 6.28 0.69
N ILE A 46 -0.56 6.91 0.04
CA ILE A 46 -0.38 7.55 -1.27
C ILE A 46 0.55 8.77 -1.16
N ILE A 47 0.34 9.66 -0.18
CA ILE A 47 1.16 10.86 0.00
C ILE A 47 2.61 10.48 0.29
N THR A 48 2.81 9.53 1.20
CA THR A 48 4.15 9.08 1.61
C THR A 48 4.85 8.28 0.51
N GLY A 49 4.11 7.48 -0.25
CA GLY A 49 4.62 6.79 -1.44
C GLY A 49 4.96 7.75 -2.58
N GLY A 50 4.18 8.82 -2.76
CA GLY A 50 4.45 9.88 -3.74
C GLY A 50 5.71 10.67 -3.40
N ALA A 51 5.94 10.96 -2.11
CA ALA A 51 7.18 11.59 -1.66
C ALA A 51 8.41 10.73 -1.98
N LEU A 52 8.34 9.42 -1.69
CA LEU A 52 9.39 8.45 -2.05
C LEU A 52 9.59 8.33 -3.57
N PHE A 53 8.53 8.48 -4.37
CA PHE A 53 8.62 8.47 -5.83
C PHE A 53 9.37 9.69 -6.36
N ILE A 54 9.08 10.89 -5.83
CA ILE A 54 9.78 12.13 -6.22
C ILE A 54 11.27 12.03 -5.89
N GLU A 55 11.60 11.58 -4.68
CA GLU A 55 12.99 11.34 -4.28
C GLU A 55 13.68 10.32 -5.19
N ALA A 56 12.99 9.24 -5.57
CA ALA A 56 13.54 8.24 -6.49
C ALA A 56 13.71 8.74 -7.94
N MET A 57 12.95 9.74 -8.38
CA MET A 57 13.17 10.39 -9.68
C MET A 57 14.50 11.14 -9.70
N ASP A 58 14.85 11.82 -8.61
CA ASP A 58 16.12 12.55 -8.49
C ASP A 58 17.34 11.60 -8.54
N TYR A 59 17.18 10.34 -8.08
CA TYR A 59 18.21 9.29 -8.17
C TYR A 59 18.21 8.49 -9.49
N GLY A 60 17.41 8.88 -10.50
CA GLY A 60 17.34 8.19 -11.79
C GLY A 60 16.62 6.83 -11.77
N GLN A 61 15.92 6.50 -10.67
CA GLN A 61 15.15 5.25 -10.49
C GLN A 61 13.63 5.44 -10.70
N GLY A 62 13.24 6.58 -11.29
CA GLY A 62 11.84 6.99 -11.44
C GLY A 62 10.94 5.93 -12.08
N MET A 63 11.39 5.21 -13.11
CA MET A 63 10.54 4.21 -13.78
C MET A 63 10.16 3.04 -12.85
N GLN A 64 11.13 2.51 -12.08
CA GLN A 64 10.89 1.36 -11.22
C GLN A 64 10.05 1.73 -9.99
N TYR A 65 10.30 2.91 -9.42
CA TYR A 65 9.49 3.45 -8.34
C TYR A 65 8.08 3.86 -8.79
N GLY A 66 7.91 4.29 -10.04
CA GLY A 66 6.60 4.60 -10.62
C GLY A 66 5.72 3.36 -10.77
N ILE A 67 6.31 2.24 -11.22
CA ILE A 67 5.61 0.95 -11.26
C ILE A 67 5.22 0.50 -9.86
N LYS A 68 6.12 0.63 -8.87
CA LYS A 68 5.81 0.31 -7.46
C LYS A 68 4.67 1.17 -6.91
N PHE A 69 4.65 2.46 -7.24
CA PHE A 69 3.60 3.38 -6.83
C PHE A 69 2.23 2.99 -7.43
N LEU A 70 2.19 2.67 -8.73
CA LEU A 70 0.98 2.19 -9.40
C LEU A 70 0.47 0.88 -8.79
N LEU A 71 1.36 -0.08 -8.52
CA LEU A 71 0.99 -1.32 -7.85
C LEU A 71 0.43 -1.05 -6.44
N GLY A 72 1.00 -0.09 -5.69
CA GLY A 72 0.46 0.34 -4.40
C GLY A 72 -0.97 0.87 -4.50
N ILE A 73 -1.28 1.68 -5.53
CA ILE A 73 -2.65 2.16 -5.80
C ILE A 73 -3.59 0.99 -6.11
N ILE A 74 -3.14 0.00 -6.88
CA ILE A 74 -3.93 -1.20 -7.18
C ILE A 74 -4.27 -1.95 -5.89
N VAL A 75 -3.30 -2.15 -4.99
CA VAL A 75 -3.53 -2.81 -3.70
C VAL A 75 -4.60 -2.06 -2.89
N ILE A 76 -4.49 -0.74 -2.78
CA ILE A 76 -5.49 0.11 -2.09
C ILE A 76 -6.88 -0.03 -2.74
N GLY A 77 -6.94 0.03 -4.07
CA GLY A 77 -8.18 -0.16 -4.81
C GLY A 77 -8.81 -1.52 -4.55
N MET A 78 -8.00 -2.59 -4.52
CA MET A 78 -8.50 -3.93 -4.23
C MET A 78 -8.99 -4.07 -2.78
N MET A 79 -8.30 -3.48 -1.80
CA MET A 79 -8.76 -3.46 -0.40
C MET A 79 -10.15 -2.81 -0.28
N GLU A 80 -10.34 -1.64 -0.88
CA GLU A 80 -11.65 -0.97 -0.86
C GLU A 80 -12.73 -1.80 -1.59
N MET A 81 -12.39 -2.41 -2.73
CA MET A 81 -13.34 -3.22 -3.51
C MET A 81 -13.77 -4.50 -2.78
N VAL A 82 -12.85 -5.16 -2.06
CA VAL A 82 -13.18 -6.29 -1.18
C VAL A 82 -14.22 -5.86 -0.16
N LEU A 83 -13.94 -4.78 0.56
CA LEU A 83 -14.78 -4.30 1.65
C LEU A 83 -16.17 -3.83 1.17
N VAL A 84 -16.24 -3.06 0.07
CA VAL A 84 -17.51 -2.60 -0.51
C VAL A 84 -18.34 -3.77 -1.04
N ARG A 85 -17.71 -4.77 -1.66
CA ARG A 85 -18.44 -5.95 -2.17
C ARG A 85 -18.90 -6.87 -1.05
N GLN A 86 -18.11 -7.04 0.01
CA GLN A 86 -18.52 -7.75 1.22
C GLN A 86 -19.74 -7.08 1.87
N ALA A 87 -19.78 -5.75 1.93
CA ALA A 87 -20.95 -5.01 2.43
C ALA A 87 -22.20 -5.22 1.54
N LYS A 88 -22.02 -5.53 0.25
CA LYS A 88 -23.09 -5.83 -0.71
C LYS A 88 -23.39 -7.33 -0.87
N ASN A 89 -22.83 -8.21 -0.03
CA ASN A 89 -22.94 -9.67 -0.15
C ASN A 89 -22.61 -10.22 -1.55
N LYS A 90 -21.67 -9.58 -2.25
CA LYS A 90 -21.21 -10.01 -3.59
C LYS A 90 -19.94 -10.86 -3.48
N PRO A 91 -19.67 -11.75 -4.44
CA PRO A 91 -18.44 -12.53 -4.45
C PRO A 91 -17.22 -11.61 -4.49
N THR A 92 -16.28 -11.87 -3.57
CA THR A 92 -15.04 -11.11 -3.38
C THR A 92 -13.77 -11.91 -3.66
N THR A 93 -13.91 -13.21 -3.97
CA THR A 93 -12.77 -14.13 -4.20
C THR A 93 -11.76 -13.60 -5.20
N ILE A 94 -12.23 -13.08 -6.34
CA ILE A 94 -11.35 -12.52 -7.38
C ILE A 94 -10.56 -11.31 -6.85
N PHE A 95 -11.20 -10.45 -6.06
CA PHE A 95 -10.55 -9.25 -5.50
C PHE A 95 -9.52 -9.61 -4.44
N TRP A 96 -9.78 -10.64 -3.63
CA TRP A 96 -8.80 -11.20 -2.70
C TRP A 96 -7.58 -11.79 -3.41
N VAL A 97 -7.79 -12.49 -4.53
CA VAL A 97 -6.69 -13.03 -5.34
C VAL A 97 -5.84 -11.91 -5.94
N ILE A 98 -6.47 -10.91 -6.57
CA ILE A 98 -5.74 -9.77 -7.15
C ILE A 98 -5.03 -8.96 -6.05
N PHE A 99 -5.68 -8.77 -4.89
CA PHE A 99 -5.08 -8.13 -3.72
C PHE A 99 -3.82 -8.87 -3.27
N ALA A 100 -3.88 -10.19 -3.10
CA ALA A 100 -2.72 -10.98 -2.68
C ALA A 100 -1.56 -10.85 -3.69
N ILE A 101 -1.84 -11.05 -4.98
CA ILE A 101 -0.83 -10.96 -6.05
C ILE A 101 -0.19 -9.57 -6.08
N SER A 102 -1.00 -8.51 -6.06
CA SER A 102 -0.50 -7.13 -6.10
C SER A 102 0.27 -6.76 -4.82
N LEU A 103 -0.17 -7.22 -3.65
CA LEU A 103 0.54 -6.99 -2.38
C LEU A 103 1.92 -7.65 -2.39
N PHE A 104 2.02 -8.91 -2.81
CA PHE A 104 3.30 -9.61 -2.94
C PHE A 104 4.21 -8.93 -3.98
N ALA A 105 3.66 -8.46 -5.10
CA ALA A 105 4.42 -7.72 -6.09
C ALA A 105 4.99 -6.40 -5.54
N VAL A 106 4.20 -5.63 -4.78
CA VAL A 106 4.65 -4.38 -4.13
C VAL A 106 5.74 -4.66 -3.10
N LEU A 107 5.58 -5.70 -2.27
CA LEU A 107 6.57 -6.08 -1.27
C LEU A 107 7.88 -6.54 -1.92
N PHE A 108 7.80 -7.40 -2.95
CA PHE A 108 8.96 -7.87 -3.70
C PHE A 108 9.72 -6.70 -4.34
N MET A 109 9.01 -5.80 -5.03
CA MET A 109 9.61 -4.58 -5.57
C MET A 109 10.17 -3.70 -4.46
N GLY A 110 9.49 -3.61 -3.32
CA GLY A 110 9.94 -2.82 -2.17
C GLY A 110 11.26 -3.29 -1.58
N PHE A 111 11.45 -4.61 -1.45
CA PHE A 111 12.72 -5.18 -1.00
C PHE A 111 13.80 -5.14 -2.08
N LYS A 112 13.44 -5.29 -3.36
CA LYS A 112 14.39 -5.24 -4.48
C LYS A 112 14.92 -3.82 -4.74
N LEU A 113 14.08 -2.81 -4.61
CA LEU A 113 14.39 -1.40 -4.92
C LEU A 113 15.06 -0.67 -3.76
N GLN A 114 15.55 -1.39 -2.75
CA GLN A 114 16.11 -0.78 -1.55
C GLN A 114 17.18 0.25 -1.95
N MET A 115 16.91 1.54 -1.69
CA MET A 115 17.90 2.60 -1.86
C MET A 115 19.15 2.21 -1.06
N GLY A 116 20.15 1.67 -1.75
CA GLY A 116 21.46 1.34 -1.19
C GLY A 116 21.69 -0.10 -0.68
N ILE A 117 20.78 -1.08 -0.87
CA ILE A 117 21.12 -2.50 -0.55
C ILE A 117 21.05 -3.36 -1.80
N ASN A 118 22.22 -3.61 -2.39
CA ASN A 118 22.40 -4.66 -3.37
C ASN A 118 22.35 -6.01 -2.66
N PHE A 119 21.15 -6.59 -2.47
CA PHE A 119 21.02 -7.93 -1.93
C PHE A 119 21.46 -9.02 -2.94
N LEU A 120 21.65 -8.65 -4.20
CA LEU A 120 22.01 -9.56 -5.31
C LEU A 120 23.21 -9.04 -6.14
N ALA A 121 24.15 -8.32 -5.53
CA ALA A 121 25.47 -8.08 -6.14
C ALA A 121 26.51 -8.98 -5.47
#